data_AF-A0A813E9J6-F1
#
_entry.id   AF-A0A813E9J6-F1
#
_cell.length_a   1.000
_cell.length_b   1.000
_cell.length_c   1.000
_cell.angle_alpha   90.00
_cell.angle_beta   90.00
_cell.angle_gamma   90.00
#
_symmetry.space_group_name_H-M   'P 1'
#
loop_
_entity.id
_entity.type
_entity.pdbx_description
1 polymer ?
#
loop_
_entity_poly.entity_id
_entity_poly.type
_entity_poly.pdbx_seq_one_letter_code
_entity_poly.pdbx_strand_id
1 'polypeptide(L)'
;MLGTGIASAVGYAATAYSYNLGRFQYDSNQRQNSMHQTQNMRLALWNLFREDVRDLFELTSSNMSTYMVVGTLIMSCAISFIAIGYKDFPMDPPWLLLLWNNSVFCCITFGLVSVWLAMHGSISSNSARVKILTQAVRPPVPSVVEVQKAMRSQEHYEGLGGQAFLQPPQFLGGASEKDVAPGHQPEAPGHGFSERPEAHGPGRQMSDGSMPPTGMDGGMVARLGDEDGGPGRSAVLYSHFWMLRRVQRGYACFDAYSRICLAVAAQQLLLVEA
;
A
#
# COMPACT_ATOMS: atom_id res chain seq x y z
N MET A 1 -27.60 36.94 58.14
CA MET A 1 -26.66 37.21 57.04
C MET A 1 -26.00 35.94 56.45
N LEU A 2 -26.36 34.72 56.85
CA LEU A 2 -25.79 33.48 56.27
C LEU A 2 -26.41 33.06 54.91
N GLY A 3 -27.60 33.55 54.55
CA GLY A 3 -28.30 33.14 53.33
C GLY A 3 -27.74 33.72 52.03
N THR A 4 -27.07 34.88 52.06
CA THR A 4 -26.51 35.53 50.86
C THR A 4 -25.21 34.88 50.37
N GLY A 5 -24.42 34.26 51.27
CA GLY A 5 -23.18 33.58 50.90
C GLY A 5 -23.37 32.20 50.25
N ILE A 6 -24.47 31.51 50.56
CA ILE A 6 -24.77 30.19 49.96
C ILE A 6 -25.25 30.35 48.52
N ALA A 7 -26.04 31.39 48.23
CA ALA A 7 -26.54 31.66 46.88
C ALA A 7 -25.42 32.00 45.88
N SER A 8 -24.39 32.75 46.30
CA SER A 8 -23.24 33.06 45.44
C SER A 8 -22.39 31.82 45.17
N ALA A 9 -22.12 30.98 46.18
CA ALA A 9 -21.35 29.75 46.02
C ALA A 9 -21.99 28.76 45.03
N VAL A 10 -23.33 28.61 45.07
CA VAL A 10 -24.07 27.76 44.10
C VAL A 10 -23.97 28.30 42.68
N GLY A 11 -24.04 29.63 42.50
CA GLY A 11 -23.86 30.27 41.19
C GLY A 11 -22.47 30.07 40.59
N TYR A 12 -21.42 30.17 41.41
CA TYR A 12 -20.05 29.88 40.97
C TYR A 12 -19.82 28.40 40.67
N ALA A 13 -20.38 27.49 41.46
CA ALA A 13 -20.27 26.05 41.20
C ALA A 13 -20.96 25.65 39.89
N ALA A 14 -22.15 26.22 39.61
CA ALA A 14 -22.88 25.94 38.37
C ALA A 14 -22.16 26.46 37.12
N THR A 15 -21.54 27.65 37.20
CA THR A 15 -20.77 28.21 36.08
C THR A 15 -19.44 27.48 35.86
N ALA A 16 -18.76 27.04 36.92
CA ALA A 16 -17.57 26.21 36.81
C ALA A 16 -17.89 24.84 36.18
N TYR A 17 -18.99 24.21 36.59
CA TYR A 17 -19.45 22.94 36.01
C TYR A 17 -19.76 23.04 34.52
N SER A 18 -20.55 24.05 34.11
CA SER A 18 -20.91 24.23 32.69
C SER A 18 -19.71 24.54 31.82
N TYR A 19 -18.73 25.29 32.34
CA TYR A 19 -17.47 25.54 31.66
C TYR A 19 -16.65 24.25 31.47
N ASN A 20 -16.45 23.45 32.51
CA ASN A 20 -15.68 22.21 32.44
C ASN A 20 -16.35 21.18 31.52
N LEU A 21 -17.69 21.10 31.55
CA LEU A 21 -18.44 20.26 30.61
C LEU A 21 -18.24 20.71 29.17
N GLY A 22 -18.35 22.02 28.90
CA GLY A 22 -18.12 22.58 27.56
C GLY A 22 -16.69 22.35 27.06
N ARG A 23 -15.69 22.50 27.94
CA ARG A 23 -14.29 22.19 27.63
C ARG A 23 -14.10 20.71 27.31
N PHE A 24 -14.66 19.81 28.11
CA PHE A 24 -14.58 18.37 27.86
C PHE A 24 -15.21 18.01 26.51
N GLN A 25 -16.38 18.56 26.18
CA GLN A 25 -17.03 18.36 24.89
C GLN A 25 -16.16 18.85 23.73
N TYR A 26 -15.56 20.05 23.88
CA TYR A 26 -14.65 20.60 22.87
C TYR A 26 -13.41 19.70 22.66
N ASP A 27 -12.72 19.32 23.74
CA ASP A 27 -11.54 18.47 23.69
C ASP A 27 -11.86 17.08 23.12
N SER A 28 -13.04 16.53 23.45
CA SER A 28 -13.53 15.27 22.90
C SER A 28 -13.75 15.37 21.39
N ASN A 29 -14.43 16.43 20.92
CA ASN A 29 -14.65 16.69 19.50
C ASN A 29 -13.32 16.88 18.75
N GLN A 30 -12.37 17.62 19.32
CA GLN A 30 -11.06 17.84 18.70
C GLN A 30 -10.27 16.54 18.56
N ARG A 31 -10.29 15.70 19.60
CA ARG A 31 -9.63 14.39 19.56
C ARG A 31 -10.28 13.46 18.53
N GLN A 32 -11.61 13.41 18.48
CA GLN A 32 -12.34 12.64 17.50
C GLN A 32 -12.01 13.09 16.07
N ASN A 33 -11.98 14.41 15.83
CA ASN A 33 -11.59 14.99 14.54
C ASN A 33 -10.15 14.62 14.16
N SER A 34 -9.20 14.69 15.10
CA SER A 34 -7.81 14.28 14.87
C SER A 34 -7.69 12.78 14.52
N MET A 35 -8.48 11.92 15.18
CA MET A 35 -8.54 10.50 14.85
C MET A 35 -9.12 10.26 13.45
N HIS A 36 -10.22 10.93 13.08
CA HIS A 36 -10.79 10.86 11.74
C HIS A 36 -9.82 11.37 10.66
N GLN A 37 -9.09 12.46 10.93
CA GLN A 37 -8.06 12.96 10.02
C GLN A 37 -6.94 11.93 9.83
N THR A 38 -6.50 11.28 10.90
CA THR A 38 -5.49 10.20 10.84
C THR A 38 -5.98 9.02 10.01
N GLN A 39 -7.24 8.60 10.21
CA GLN A 39 -7.86 7.54 9.41
C GLN A 39 -7.98 7.94 7.93
N ASN A 40 -8.37 9.18 7.64
CA ASN A 40 -8.44 9.70 6.26
C ASN A 40 -7.07 9.70 5.59
N MET A 41 -6.00 10.08 6.31
CA MET A 41 -4.63 10.00 5.78
C MET A 41 -4.21 8.55 5.50
N ARG A 42 -4.54 7.60 6.39
CA ARG A 42 -4.27 6.16 6.17
C ARG A 42 -5.00 5.64 4.93
N LEU A 43 -6.26 6.01 4.74
CA LEU A 43 -7.05 5.64 3.57
C LEU A 43 -6.49 6.26 2.27
N ALA A 44 -6.07 7.51 2.31
CA ALA A 44 -5.46 8.19 1.17
C ALA A 44 -4.15 7.50 0.74
N LEU A 45 -3.27 7.17 1.69
CA LEU A 45 -2.05 6.41 1.43
C LEU A 45 -2.36 5.04 0.81
N TRP A 46 -3.40 4.37 1.29
CA TRP A 46 -3.83 3.08 0.74
C TRP A 46 -4.37 3.18 -0.69
N ASN A 47 -5.11 4.23 -0.98
CA ASN A 47 -5.61 4.48 -2.34
C ASN A 47 -4.45 4.73 -3.30
N LEU A 48 -3.48 5.56 -2.91
CA LEU A 48 -2.28 5.82 -3.70
C LEU A 48 -1.49 4.54 -3.97
N PHE A 49 -1.36 3.66 -2.98
CA PHE A 49 -0.73 2.36 -3.17
C PHE A 49 -1.50 1.44 -4.15
N ARG A 50 -2.84 1.44 -4.09
CA ARG A 50 -3.67 0.68 -5.05
C ARG A 50 -3.56 1.23 -6.46
N GLU A 51 -3.38 2.53 -6.62
CA GLU A 51 -3.16 3.19 -7.91
C GLU A 51 -1.80 2.80 -8.49
N ASP A 52 -0.72 2.88 -7.70
CA ASP A 52 0.62 2.44 -8.12
C ASP A 52 0.66 0.97 -8.58
N VAL A 53 -0.02 0.08 -7.85
CA VAL A 53 -0.17 -1.32 -8.28
C VAL A 53 -0.87 -1.40 -9.64
N ARG A 54 -1.93 -0.62 -9.88
CA ARG A 54 -2.65 -0.64 -11.17
C ARG A 54 -1.75 -0.15 -12.29
N ASP A 55 -1.06 0.97 -12.10
CA ASP A 55 -0.21 1.60 -13.11
C ASP A 55 0.95 0.70 -13.52
N LEU A 56 1.59 0.02 -12.56
CA LEU A 56 2.68 -0.92 -12.82
C LEU A 56 2.24 -2.11 -13.69
N PHE A 57 1.05 -2.66 -13.44
CA PHE A 57 0.49 -3.75 -14.25
C PHE A 57 -0.03 -3.26 -15.60
N GLU A 58 -0.56 -2.05 -15.65
CA GLU A 58 -1.05 -1.42 -16.88
C GLU A 58 0.08 -1.15 -17.87
N LEU A 59 1.23 -0.65 -17.39
CA LEU A 59 2.43 -0.48 -18.20
C LEU A 59 2.89 -1.82 -18.82
N THR A 60 2.91 -2.88 -18.02
CA THR A 60 3.29 -4.22 -18.50
C THR A 60 2.30 -4.71 -19.55
N SER A 61 1.01 -4.63 -19.27
CA SER A 61 -0.04 -5.09 -20.18
C SER A 61 -0.06 -4.30 -21.48
N SER A 62 0.22 -3.00 -21.42
CA SER A 62 0.36 -2.12 -22.59
C SER A 62 1.52 -2.58 -23.49
N ASN A 63 2.70 -2.82 -22.91
CA ASN A 63 3.86 -3.31 -23.66
C ASN A 63 3.58 -4.68 -24.31
N MET A 64 2.95 -5.62 -23.59
CA MET A 64 2.56 -6.92 -24.17
C MET A 64 1.59 -6.75 -25.35
N SER A 65 0.64 -5.81 -25.25
CA SER A 65 -0.28 -5.48 -26.34
C SER A 65 0.45 -4.97 -27.57
N THR A 66 1.43 -4.09 -27.39
CA THR A 66 2.28 -3.61 -28.49
C THR A 66 3.01 -4.76 -29.18
N TYR A 67 3.56 -5.73 -28.44
CA TYR A 67 4.23 -6.89 -29.05
C TYR A 67 3.26 -7.78 -29.85
N MET A 68 2.03 -7.97 -29.37
CA MET A 68 1.01 -8.69 -30.15
C MET A 68 0.70 -7.99 -31.48
N VAL A 69 0.52 -6.66 -31.46
CA VAL A 69 0.24 -5.88 -32.68
C VAL A 69 1.42 -5.91 -33.65
N VAL A 70 2.65 -5.67 -33.18
CA VAL A 70 3.83 -5.72 -34.04
C VAL A 70 4.10 -7.13 -34.57
N GLY A 71 3.94 -8.16 -33.72
CA GLY A 71 4.13 -9.55 -34.10
C GLY A 71 3.12 -10.01 -35.19
N THR A 72 1.85 -9.64 -35.05
CA THR A 72 0.82 -9.93 -36.07
C THR A 72 1.07 -9.20 -37.38
N LEU A 73 1.60 -7.98 -37.36
CA LEU A 73 1.97 -7.24 -38.56
C LEU A 73 3.14 -7.91 -39.30
N ILE A 74 4.21 -8.27 -38.58
CA ILE A 74 5.37 -8.99 -39.16
C ILE A 74 4.91 -10.32 -39.78
N MET A 75 4.04 -11.07 -39.09
CA MET A 75 3.47 -12.30 -39.63
C MET A 75 2.65 -12.06 -40.91
N SER A 76 1.82 -11.02 -40.94
CA SER A 76 1.01 -10.67 -42.12
C SER A 76 1.90 -10.33 -43.32
N CYS A 77 2.98 -9.58 -43.11
CA CYS A 77 3.98 -9.30 -44.14
C CYS A 77 4.66 -10.58 -44.64
N ALA A 78 5.09 -11.47 -43.74
CA ALA A 78 5.70 -12.75 -44.12
C ALA A 78 4.75 -13.63 -44.96
N ILE A 79 3.47 -13.70 -44.60
CA ILE A 79 2.45 -14.43 -45.38
C ILE A 79 2.27 -13.80 -46.77
N SER A 80 2.29 -12.47 -46.85
CA SER A 80 2.19 -11.74 -48.13
C SER A 80 3.39 -12.02 -49.04
N PHE A 81 4.60 -12.14 -48.48
CA PHE A 81 5.79 -12.57 -49.22
C PHE A 81 5.67 -14.00 -49.77
N ILE A 82 5.04 -14.93 -49.06
CA ILE A 82 4.75 -16.26 -49.61
C ILE A 82 3.81 -16.15 -50.82
N ALA A 83 2.75 -15.36 -50.71
CA ALA A 83 1.72 -15.27 -51.74
C ALA A 83 2.21 -14.63 -53.05
N ILE A 84 3.08 -13.62 -52.95
CA ILE A 84 3.58 -12.85 -54.10
C ILE A 84 4.97 -13.35 -54.52
N GLY A 85 5.91 -13.43 -53.57
CA GLY A 85 7.33 -13.68 -53.83
C GLY A 85 7.62 -15.05 -54.43
N TYR A 86 6.80 -16.07 -54.15
CA TYR A 86 7.01 -17.41 -54.70
C TYR A 86 6.94 -17.44 -56.25
N LYS A 87 6.19 -16.52 -56.87
CA LYS A 87 6.03 -16.49 -58.34
C LYS A 87 7.25 -15.89 -59.05
N ASP A 88 7.90 -14.92 -58.41
CA ASP A 88 8.97 -14.14 -59.01
C ASP A 88 10.37 -14.67 -58.64
N PHE A 89 10.44 -15.67 -57.76
CA PHE A 89 11.71 -16.20 -57.25
C PHE A 89 12.43 -17.09 -58.27
N PRO A 90 13.73 -16.87 -58.56
CA PRO A 90 14.49 -17.72 -59.47
C PRO A 90 14.66 -19.12 -58.88
N MET A 91 14.24 -20.16 -59.63
CA MET A 91 14.33 -21.55 -59.17
C MET A 91 15.73 -22.15 -59.22
N ASP A 92 16.66 -21.56 -59.98
CA ASP A 92 18.03 -22.02 -60.11
C ASP A 92 19.01 -21.09 -59.38
N PRO A 93 19.81 -21.58 -58.42
CA PRO A 93 19.92 -22.97 -57.96
C PRO A 93 18.87 -23.36 -56.89
N PRO A 94 18.42 -24.64 -56.82
CA PRO A 94 17.29 -25.07 -55.98
C PRO A 94 17.53 -24.97 -54.47
N TRP A 95 18.80 -24.94 -54.03
CA TRP A 95 19.13 -24.76 -52.61
C TRP A 95 18.78 -23.36 -52.10
N LEU A 96 18.72 -22.36 -52.99
CA LEU A 96 18.37 -20.99 -52.63
C LEU A 96 16.90 -20.89 -52.19
N LEU A 97 16.00 -21.60 -52.88
CA LEU A 97 14.59 -21.67 -52.52
C LEU A 97 14.38 -22.33 -51.15
N LEU A 98 15.21 -23.31 -50.79
CA LEU A 98 15.16 -23.95 -49.46
C LEU A 98 15.58 -22.98 -48.35
N LEU A 99 16.65 -22.21 -48.56
CA LEU A 99 17.10 -21.18 -47.60
C LEU A 99 16.05 -20.08 -47.44
N TRP A 100 15.50 -19.57 -48.55
CA TRP A 100 14.44 -18.57 -48.53
C TRP A 100 13.19 -19.06 -47.78
N ASN A 101 12.70 -20.26 -48.11
CA ASN A 101 11.57 -20.86 -47.40
C ASN A 101 11.87 -21.04 -45.91
N ASN A 102 13.08 -21.49 -45.55
CA ASN A 102 13.48 -21.65 -44.15
C ASN A 102 13.40 -20.32 -43.40
N SER A 103 13.94 -19.24 -43.97
CA SER A 103 13.87 -17.89 -43.38
C SER A 103 12.42 -17.42 -43.19
N VAL A 104 11.57 -17.61 -44.21
CA VAL A 104 10.15 -17.23 -44.12
C VAL A 104 9.40 -18.05 -43.05
N PHE A 105 9.60 -19.37 -43.00
CA PHE A 105 8.98 -20.22 -41.98
C PHE A 105 9.52 -19.90 -40.58
N CYS A 106 10.81 -19.60 -40.44
CA CYS A 106 11.39 -19.12 -39.20
C CYS A 106 10.74 -17.79 -38.76
N CYS A 107 10.59 -16.83 -39.68
CA CYS A 107 9.90 -15.57 -39.40
C CYS A 107 8.47 -15.80 -38.87
N ILE A 108 7.69 -16.66 -39.54
CA ILE A 108 6.30 -16.97 -39.14
C ILE A 108 6.26 -17.67 -37.78
N THR A 109 7.10 -18.69 -37.57
CA THR A 109 7.12 -19.46 -36.32
C THR A 109 7.56 -18.61 -35.13
N PHE A 110 8.63 -17.83 -35.25
CA PHE A 110 9.06 -16.91 -34.19
C PHE A 110 8.07 -15.77 -33.96
N GLY A 111 7.42 -15.25 -35.02
CA GLY A 111 6.32 -14.29 -34.89
C GLY A 111 5.14 -14.86 -34.10
N LEU A 112 4.72 -16.08 -34.43
CA LEU A 112 3.62 -16.77 -33.73
C LEU A 112 3.96 -17.04 -32.27
N VAL A 113 5.17 -17.54 -31.98
CA VAL A 113 5.64 -17.76 -30.61
C VAL A 113 5.71 -16.44 -29.84
N SER A 114 6.16 -15.35 -30.47
CA SER A 114 6.18 -14.02 -29.84
C SER A 114 4.79 -13.55 -29.42
N VAL A 115 3.80 -13.65 -30.32
CA VAL A 115 2.39 -13.29 -30.05
C VAL A 115 1.80 -14.19 -28.95
N TRP A 116 2.07 -15.49 -29.01
CA TRP A 116 1.60 -16.45 -28.01
C TRP A 116 2.14 -16.15 -26.61
N LEU A 117 3.44 -15.87 -26.50
CA LEU A 117 4.08 -15.48 -25.24
C LEU A 117 3.55 -14.13 -24.72
N ALA A 118 3.38 -13.14 -25.60
CA ALA A 118 2.80 -11.85 -25.21
C ALA A 118 1.37 -11.99 -24.68
N MET A 119 0.56 -12.86 -25.30
CA MET A 119 -0.79 -13.19 -24.84
C MET A 119 -0.78 -13.82 -23.45
N HIS A 120 0.08 -14.82 -23.21
CA HIS A 120 0.25 -15.42 -21.88
C HIS A 120 0.79 -14.42 -20.84
N GLY A 121 1.73 -13.56 -21.22
CA GLY A 121 2.23 -12.46 -20.40
C GLY A 121 1.12 -11.52 -19.96
N SER A 122 0.25 -11.10 -20.88
CA SER A 122 -0.89 -10.22 -20.59
C SER A 122 -1.93 -10.86 -19.67
N ILE A 123 -2.30 -12.13 -19.90
CA ILE A 123 -3.27 -12.83 -19.04
C ILE A 123 -2.69 -13.02 -17.63
N SER A 124 -1.42 -13.43 -17.54
CA SER A 124 -0.76 -13.64 -16.25
C SER A 124 -0.62 -12.34 -15.46
N SER A 125 -0.21 -11.23 -16.08
CA SER A 125 -0.11 -9.92 -15.42
C SER A 125 -1.47 -9.41 -14.92
N ASN A 126 -2.54 -9.60 -15.70
CA ASN A 126 -3.89 -9.21 -15.29
C ASN A 126 -4.42 -10.06 -14.13
N SER A 127 -4.19 -11.37 -14.15
CA SER A 127 -4.57 -12.25 -13.03
C SER A 127 -3.82 -11.89 -11.74
N ALA A 128 -2.54 -11.56 -11.86
CA ALA A 128 -1.68 -11.10 -10.77
C ALA A 128 -2.16 -9.77 -10.17
N ARG A 129 -2.51 -8.79 -11.02
CA ARG A 129 -3.08 -7.50 -10.61
C ARG A 129 -4.32 -7.71 -9.73
N VAL A 130 -5.27 -8.53 -10.18
CA VAL A 130 -6.51 -8.80 -9.43
C VAL A 130 -6.20 -9.51 -8.11
N LYS A 131 -5.30 -10.50 -8.12
CA LYS A 131 -4.91 -11.24 -6.92
C LYS A 131 -4.29 -10.32 -5.86
N ILE A 132 -3.37 -9.44 -6.25
CA ILE A 132 -2.77 -8.47 -5.34
C ILE A 132 -3.84 -7.52 -4.79
N LEU A 133 -4.67 -6.93 -5.64
CA LEU A 133 -5.69 -5.96 -5.23
C LEU A 133 -6.78 -6.53 -4.32
N THR A 134 -7.03 -7.84 -4.37
CA THR A 134 -8.08 -8.51 -3.57
C THR A 134 -7.53 -9.20 -2.33
N GLN A 135 -6.35 -9.80 -2.40
CA GLN A 135 -5.79 -10.60 -1.31
C GLN A 135 -4.77 -9.84 -0.47
N ALA A 136 -3.89 -9.06 -1.11
CA ALA A 136 -2.80 -8.38 -0.43
C ALA A 136 -3.15 -6.94 -0.04
N VAL A 137 -3.95 -6.25 -0.84
CA VAL A 137 -4.22 -4.81 -0.68
C VAL A 137 -5.64 -4.55 -0.16
N ARG A 138 -5.97 -5.15 0.99
CA ARG A 138 -7.24 -4.94 1.69
C ARG A 138 -7.26 -3.59 2.45
N PRO A 139 -8.32 -2.78 2.34
CA PRO A 139 -8.43 -1.54 3.10
C PRO A 139 -8.20 -1.77 4.60
N PRO A 140 -7.51 -0.85 5.30
CA PRO A 140 -7.39 -0.94 6.75
C PRO A 140 -8.79 -0.75 7.36
N VAL A 141 -9.30 -1.78 8.00
CA VAL A 141 -10.54 -1.71 8.78
C VAL A 141 -10.15 -1.28 10.19
N PRO A 142 -10.72 -0.18 10.73
CA PRO A 142 -10.40 0.25 12.07
C PRO A 142 -10.76 -0.86 13.05
N SER A 143 -9.84 -1.17 13.97
CA SER A 143 -10.11 -2.19 15.00
C SER A 143 -11.22 -1.71 15.93
N VAL A 144 -11.96 -2.64 16.54
CA VAL A 144 -13.01 -2.30 17.50
C VAL A 144 -12.44 -1.46 18.66
N VAL A 145 -11.18 -1.70 19.04
CA VAL A 145 -10.47 -0.92 20.05
C VAL A 145 -10.20 0.50 19.58
N GLU A 146 -9.76 0.70 18.33
CA GLU A 146 -9.60 2.04 17.75
C GLU A 146 -10.94 2.79 17.68
N VAL A 147 -12.02 2.09 17.31
CA VAL A 147 -13.38 2.66 17.28
C VAL A 147 -13.83 3.02 18.70
N GLN A 148 -13.65 2.14 19.68
CA GLN A 148 -13.99 2.40 21.09
C GLN A 148 -13.16 3.55 21.66
N LYS A 149 -11.88 3.66 21.31
CA LYS A 149 -11.00 4.76 21.71
C LYS A 149 -11.45 6.10 21.10
N ALA A 150 -12.02 6.07 19.89
CA ALA A 150 -12.63 7.23 19.26
C ALA A 150 -14.01 7.57 19.87
N MET A 151 -14.77 6.56 20.31
CA MET A 151 -16.06 6.71 20.98
C MET A 151 -15.86 7.02 22.47
N ARG A 152 -15.62 8.30 22.80
CA ARG A 152 -15.67 8.73 24.21
C ARG A 152 -17.11 8.83 24.68
N SER A 153 -17.51 7.90 25.55
CA SER A 153 -18.79 7.96 26.25
C SER A 153 -18.78 9.09 27.29
N GLN A 154 -19.93 9.72 27.51
CA GLN A 154 -20.12 10.68 28.60
C GLN A 154 -19.84 10.03 29.97
N GLU A 155 -19.96 8.71 30.07
CA GLU A 155 -19.56 7.93 31.24
C GLU A 155 -18.08 8.11 31.60
N HIS A 156 -17.20 8.34 30.61
CA HIS A 156 -15.79 8.66 30.89
C HIS A 156 -15.60 10.03 31.53
N TYR A 157 -16.49 10.99 31.24
CA TYR A 157 -16.49 12.28 31.93
C TYR A 157 -16.95 12.13 33.37
N GLU A 158 -18.03 11.36 33.57
CA GLU A 158 -18.63 11.12 34.87
C GLU A 158 -17.69 10.30 35.79
N GLY A 159 -16.87 9.43 35.22
CA GLY A 159 -15.87 8.63 35.93
C GLY A 159 -14.60 9.36 36.37
N LEU A 160 -14.34 10.61 35.92
CA LEU A 160 -13.14 11.39 36.30
C LEU A 160 -13.19 11.94 37.74
N GLY A 161 -14.31 11.77 38.44
CA GLY A 161 -14.48 12.11 39.85
C GLY A 161 -14.89 13.56 40.11
N GLY A 162 -15.46 13.78 41.31
CA GLY A 162 -16.05 15.05 41.76
C GLY A 162 -15.18 16.31 41.58
N GLN A 163 -13.86 16.15 41.72
CA GLN A 163 -12.90 17.26 41.67
C GLN A 163 -12.63 17.76 40.25
N ALA A 164 -12.72 16.91 39.22
CA ALA A 164 -12.50 17.32 37.84
C ALA A 164 -13.61 18.29 37.36
N PHE A 165 -14.82 18.17 37.91
CA PHE A 165 -15.95 19.05 37.59
C PHE A 165 -15.79 20.48 38.08
N LEU A 166 -14.95 20.70 39.10
CA LEU A 166 -14.82 21.99 39.78
C LEU A 166 -13.46 22.65 39.53
N GLN A 167 -12.69 22.20 38.53
CA GLN A 167 -11.46 22.88 38.17
C GLN A 167 -11.79 24.31 37.72
N PRO A 168 -11.24 25.34 38.38
CA PRO A 168 -11.43 26.71 37.95
C PRO A 168 -10.74 26.91 36.59
N PRO A 169 -11.29 27.75 35.71
CA PRO A 169 -10.65 28.07 34.44
C PRO A 169 -9.23 28.60 34.69
N GLN A 170 -8.25 28.04 33.98
CA GLN A 170 -6.83 28.37 34.10
C GLN A 170 -6.56 29.80 33.57
N PHE A 171 -6.94 30.81 34.34
CA PHE A 171 -6.60 32.21 34.05
C PHE A 171 -5.28 32.65 34.71
N LEU A 172 -4.82 31.92 35.74
CA LEU A 172 -3.48 32.10 36.33
C LEU A 172 -2.57 30.97 35.84
N GLY A 173 -1.58 31.28 35.01
CA GLY A 173 -0.72 30.37 34.26
C GLY A 173 0.22 29.47 35.07
N GLY A 174 -0.30 28.70 36.02
CA GLY A 174 0.43 27.68 36.77
C GLY A 174 -0.14 26.30 36.49
N ALA A 175 -0.08 25.82 35.24
CA ALA A 175 -0.34 24.42 34.97
C ALA A 175 0.85 23.61 35.50
N SER A 176 0.70 23.01 36.68
CA SER A 176 1.59 21.97 37.15
C SER A 176 1.47 20.81 36.16
N GLU A 177 2.52 20.57 35.39
CA GLU A 177 2.72 19.46 34.44
C GLU A 177 2.81 18.12 35.20
N LYS A 178 1.78 17.82 35.99
CA LYS A 178 1.63 16.60 36.77
C LYS A 178 0.29 15.91 36.56
N ASP A 179 -0.61 16.46 35.76
CA ASP A 179 -1.83 15.75 35.35
C ASP A 179 -1.49 14.77 34.22
N VAL A 180 -0.87 13.68 34.68
CA VAL A 180 -1.07 12.30 34.26
C VAL A 180 -2.07 12.19 33.10
N ALA A 181 -1.53 11.97 31.90
CA ALA A 181 -2.29 11.32 30.84
C ALA A 181 -2.97 10.10 31.49
N PRO A 182 -4.31 9.97 31.43
CA PRO A 182 -5.03 8.92 32.14
C PRO A 182 -4.36 7.59 31.81
N GLY A 183 -3.91 6.93 32.87
CA GLY A 183 -3.06 5.76 32.80
C GLY A 183 -3.58 4.79 31.77
N HIS A 184 -2.66 4.32 30.93
CA HIS A 184 -2.79 3.06 30.23
C HIS A 184 -3.37 2.06 31.23
N GLN A 185 -4.64 1.64 31.06
CA GLN A 185 -5.14 0.50 31.80
C GLN A 185 -4.16 -0.63 31.49
N PRO A 186 -3.56 -1.29 32.50
CA PRO A 186 -2.74 -2.46 32.24
C PRO A 186 -3.63 -3.46 31.50
N GLU A 187 -3.27 -3.76 30.25
CA GLU A 187 -3.94 -4.78 29.46
C GLU A 187 -4.03 -6.04 30.30
N ALA A 188 -5.25 -6.54 30.49
CA ALA A 188 -5.46 -7.82 31.15
C ALA A 188 -4.63 -8.89 30.40
N PRO A 189 -3.95 -9.81 31.11
CA PRO A 189 -3.12 -10.82 30.47
C PRO A 189 -3.99 -11.69 29.55
N GLY A 190 -3.90 -11.42 28.24
CA GLY A 190 -4.55 -12.19 27.20
C GLY A 190 -3.97 -13.59 27.17
N HIS A 191 -4.86 -14.57 27.29
CA HIS A 191 -4.57 -15.99 27.15
C HIS A 191 -3.82 -16.28 25.84
N GLY A 192 -2.71 -17.00 25.98
CA GLY A 192 -1.73 -17.21 24.94
C GLY A 192 -2.24 -17.90 23.68
N PHE A 193 -1.68 -17.45 22.55
CA PHE A 193 -1.35 -18.34 21.45
C PHE A 193 0.18 -18.49 21.41
N SER A 194 0.58 -19.75 21.53
CA SER A 194 1.95 -20.26 21.55
C SER A 194 2.85 -19.67 20.46
N GLU A 195 3.86 -18.90 20.86
CA GLU A 195 5.04 -18.64 20.04
C GLU A 195 6.18 -19.61 20.40
N ARG A 196 6.81 -20.02 19.31
CA ARG A 196 7.89 -20.98 19.15
C ARG A 196 9.21 -20.40 19.72
N PRO A 197 10.06 -21.20 20.37
CA PRO A 197 11.27 -20.67 21.02
C PRO A 197 12.37 -20.36 20.01
N GLU A 198 12.80 -19.09 19.94
CA GLU A 198 14.10 -18.70 19.37
C GLU A 198 15.07 -18.26 20.48
N ALA A 199 16.32 -18.63 20.27
CA ALA A 199 17.37 -18.71 21.28
C ALA A 199 17.93 -17.33 21.71
N HIS A 200 18.16 -17.22 23.01
CA HIS A 200 18.83 -16.12 23.70
C HIS A 200 20.33 -16.04 23.38
N GLY A 201 20.82 -14.84 23.06
CA GLY A 201 22.22 -14.44 23.19
C GLY A 201 22.33 -13.17 24.05
N PRO A 202 23.30 -13.04 24.98
CA PRO A 202 23.36 -11.91 25.89
C PRO A 202 24.17 -10.75 25.29
N GLY A 203 23.49 -9.63 25.04
CA GLY A 203 24.07 -8.37 24.54
C GLY A 203 23.89 -7.22 25.54
N ARG A 204 25.00 -6.84 26.14
CA ARG A 204 25.28 -5.81 27.16
C ARG A 204 24.65 -4.43 26.87
N GLN A 205 23.92 -3.87 27.85
CA GLN A 205 23.45 -2.48 27.87
C GLN A 205 24.58 -1.52 28.29
N MET A 206 24.78 -0.45 27.53
CA MET A 206 25.43 0.78 27.99
C MET A 206 24.43 1.92 27.87
N SER A 207 24.21 2.59 28.99
CA SER A 207 23.42 3.81 29.13
C SER A 207 24.23 4.99 28.58
N ASP A 208 23.65 5.74 27.65
CA ASP A 208 24.13 7.08 27.33
C ASP A 208 22.97 8.06 27.39
N GLY A 209 23.19 9.14 28.14
CA GLY A 209 22.22 10.18 28.43
C GLY A 209 22.35 11.29 27.40
N SER A 210 21.37 11.37 26.50
CA SER A 210 21.22 12.51 25.59
C SER A 210 19.81 13.09 25.71
N MET A 211 19.73 14.41 25.91
CA MET A 211 18.49 15.19 25.93
C MET A 211 17.63 14.95 24.67
N PRO A 212 16.28 15.06 24.78
CA PRO A 212 15.41 14.81 23.65
C PRO A 212 15.51 15.99 22.65
N PRO A 213 15.78 15.71 21.37
CA PRO A 213 15.64 16.70 20.34
C PRO A 213 14.16 17.00 20.13
N THR A 214 13.78 18.27 20.16
CA THR A 214 12.52 18.81 19.64
C THR A 214 12.52 18.68 18.12
N GLY A 215 12.47 17.44 17.64
CA GLY A 215 12.32 17.07 16.24
C GLY A 215 10.86 16.78 15.95
N MET A 216 10.36 17.27 14.81
CA MET A 216 9.08 16.82 14.26
C MET A 216 9.03 15.29 14.30
N ASP A 217 8.07 14.78 15.05
CA ASP A 217 7.98 13.42 15.57
C ASP A 217 8.11 12.35 14.47
N GLY A 218 9.27 11.67 14.43
CA GLY A 218 9.36 10.31 13.90
C GLY A 218 8.39 9.34 14.59
N GLY A 219 7.84 9.72 15.75
CA GLY A 219 6.77 9.02 16.45
C GLY A 219 5.46 8.89 15.67
N MET A 220 5.14 9.81 14.75
CA MET A 220 3.92 9.68 13.94
C MET A 220 4.06 8.59 12.87
N VAL A 221 5.25 8.48 12.25
CA VAL A 221 5.58 7.39 11.33
C VAL A 221 5.70 6.06 12.07
N ALA A 222 6.27 6.06 13.27
CA ALA A 222 6.33 4.88 14.12
C ALA A 222 4.92 4.40 14.55
N ARG A 223 4.01 5.31 14.90
CA ARG A 223 2.60 5.01 15.24
C ARG A 223 1.76 4.57 14.03
N LEU A 224 2.21 4.82 12.81
CA LEU A 224 1.59 4.28 11.61
C LEU A 224 2.02 2.83 11.35
N GLY A 225 3.11 2.36 11.96
CA GLY A 225 3.65 1.00 11.81
C GLY A 225 3.30 0.03 12.94
N ASP A 226 2.50 0.45 13.92
CA ASP A 226 2.08 -0.40 15.04
C ASP A 226 1.05 -1.47 14.59
N GLU A 227 1.10 -2.64 15.22
CA GLU A 227 0.63 -3.92 14.66
C GLU A 227 -0.90 -4.08 14.53
N ASP A 228 -1.71 -3.18 15.09
CA ASP A 228 -3.15 -3.41 15.31
C ASP A 228 -4.13 -2.71 14.35
N GLY A 229 -3.67 -2.20 13.21
CA GLY A 229 -4.60 -1.62 12.22
C GLY A 229 -4.01 -0.69 11.17
N GLY A 230 -2.71 -0.40 11.25
CA GLY A 230 -1.97 0.14 10.10
C GLY A 230 -1.86 -0.92 9.00
N PRO A 231 -1.65 -0.53 7.74
CA PRO A 231 -1.17 -1.49 6.76
C PRO A 231 0.18 -1.95 7.35
N GLY A 232 0.27 -3.19 7.85
CA GLY A 232 1.25 -3.60 8.88
C GLY A 232 2.71 -3.26 8.54
N ARG A 233 3.70 -3.62 9.38
CA ARG A 233 5.14 -3.43 9.07
C ARG A 233 5.53 -3.79 7.62
N SER A 234 4.78 -4.69 7.00
CA SER A 234 4.79 -5.00 5.57
C SER A 234 4.53 -3.81 4.61
N ALA A 235 3.57 -2.94 4.84
CA ALA A 235 3.32 -1.81 3.95
C ALA A 235 4.26 -0.64 4.20
N VAL A 236 4.71 -0.46 5.45
CA VAL A 236 5.41 0.76 5.85
C VAL A 236 6.74 0.92 5.11
N LEU A 237 7.61 -0.07 5.00
CA LEU A 237 8.80 0.04 4.14
C LEU A 237 9.27 -1.35 3.64
N TYR A 238 9.33 -1.54 2.33
CA TYR A 238 9.94 -2.66 1.58
C TYR A 238 9.16 -3.96 1.29
N SER A 239 8.20 -4.41 2.09
CA SER A 239 7.61 -5.74 1.80
C SER A 239 6.74 -5.75 0.53
N HIS A 240 6.07 -4.64 0.23
CA HIS A 240 5.24 -4.53 -0.98
C HIS A 240 6.09 -4.60 -2.25
N PHE A 241 7.30 -4.00 -2.25
CA PHE A 241 8.25 -4.14 -3.35
C PHE A 241 8.70 -5.59 -3.55
N TRP A 242 8.93 -6.33 -2.47
CA TRP A 242 9.28 -7.76 -2.55
C TRP A 242 8.14 -8.61 -3.09
N MET A 243 6.91 -8.34 -2.67
CA MET A 243 5.71 -8.98 -3.20
C MET A 243 5.56 -8.69 -4.70
N LEU A 244 5.69 -7.41 -5.11
CA LEU A 244 5.62 -6.99 -6.50
C LEU A 244 6.72 -7.65 -7.33
N ARG A 245 7.98 -7.65 -6.86
CA ARG A 245 9.09 -8.34 -7.53
C ARG A 245 8.85 -9.84 -7.68
N ARG A 246 8.29 -10.47 -6.64
CA ARG A 246 7.97 -11.92 -6.69
C ARG A 246 6.91 -12.21 -7.76
N VAL A 247 5.92 -11.34 -7.89
CA VAL A 247 4.85 -11.48 -8.88
C VAL A 247 5.34 -11.14 -10.29
N GLN A 248 6.17 -10.09 -10.42
CA GLN A 248 6.85 -9.73 -11.67
C GLN A 248 7.70 -10.87 -12.23
N ARG A 249 8.43 -11.61 -11.39
CA ARG A 249 9.17 -12.80 -11.83
C ARG A 249 8.30 -13.85 -12.51
N GLY A 250 7.01 -13.91 -12.20
CA GLY A 250 6.07 -14.86 -12.80
C GLY A 250 5.78 -14.59 -14.28
N TYR A 251 5.85 -13.33 -14.72
CA TYR A 251 5.53 -12.94 -16.10
C TYR A 251 6.65 -12.23 -16.85
N ALA A 252 7.71 -11.78 -16.18
CA ALA A 252 8.85 -11.10 -16.80
C ALA A 252 9.57 -11.98 -17.83
N CYS A 253 9.57 -13.30 -17.65
CA CYS A 253 10.13 -14.23 -18.63
C CYS A 253 9.36 -14.16 -19.95
N PHE A 254 8.02 -14.10 -19.92
CA PHE A 254 7.21 -14.03 -21.14
C PHE A 254 7.48 -12.74 -21.92
N ASP A 255 7.67 -11.62 -21.22
CA ASP A 255 8.08 -10.34 -21.82
C ASP A 255 9.43 -10.47 -22.54
N ALA A 256 10.46 -10.93 -21.82
CA ALA A 256 11.80 -11.07 -22.39
C ALA A 256 11.84 -12.01 -23.61
N TYR A 257 11.20 -13.18 -23.52
CA TYR A 257 11.15 -14.12 -24.63
C TYR A 257 10.33 -13.60 -25.80
N SER A 258 9.21 -12.91 -25.55
CA SER A 258 8.41 -12.30 -26.62
C SER A 258 9.23 -11.29 -27.42
N ARG A 259 10.02 -10.43 -26.76
CA ARG A 259 10.93 -9.47 -27.41
C ARG A 259 12.01 -10.15 -28.24
N ILE A 260 12.64 -11.20 -27.71
CA ILE A 260 13.69 -11.94 -28.43
C ILE A 260 13.10 -12.60 -29.67
N CYS A 261 11.96 -13.28 -29.55
CA CYS A 261 11.28 -13.89 -30.69
C CYS A 261 10.87 -12.86 -31.74
N LEU A 262 10.41 -11.67 -31.31
CA LEU A 262 10.05 -10.58 -32.22
C LEU A 262 11.27 -10.04 -32.97
N ALA A 263 12.40 -9.85 -32.28
CA ALA A 263 13.65 -9.41 -32.89
C ALA A 263 14.18 -10.43 -33.91
N VAL A 264 14.12 -11.73 -33.57
CA VAL A 264 14.50 -12.81 -34.50
C VAL A 264 13.57 -12.84 -35.70
N ALA A 265 12.25 -12.72 -35.50
CA ALA A 265 11.29 -12.68 -36.61
C ALA A 265 11.57 -11.50 -37.55
N ALA A 266 11.84 -10.31 -37.01
CA ALA A 266 12.20 -9.13 -37.80
C ALA A 266 13.52 -9.34 -38.58
N GLN A 267 14.54 -9.93 -37.96
CA GLN A 267 15.80 -10.25 -38.63
C GLN A 267 15.59 -11.24 -39.78
N GLN A 268 14.79 -12.28 -39.58
CA GLN A 268 14.47 -13.26 -40.63
C GLN A 268 13.67 -12.63 -41.77
N LEU A 269 12.77 -11.67 -41.47
CA LEU A 269 12.06 -10.91 -42.48
C LEU A 269 12.99 -10.06 -43.34
N LEU A 270 13.99 -9.40 -42.74
CA LEU A 270 14.97 -8.60 -43.48
C LEU A 270 15.87 -9.46 -44.38
N LEU A 271 16.21 -10.68 -43.95
CA LEU A 271 16.96 -11.64 -44.77
C LEU A 271 16.16 -12.16 -45.98
N VAL A 272 14.84 -12.02 -45.97
CA VAL A 272 13.96 -12.41 -47.08
C VAL A 272 13.92 -11.34 -48.17
N GLU A 273 14.16 -10.08 -47.82
CA GLU A 273 14.20 -8.94 -48.76
C GLU A 273 15.57 -8.75 -49.42
N ALA A 274 16.65 -9.16 -48.73
CA ALA A 274 18.03 -9.02 -49.19
C ALA A 274 18.41 -10.01 -50.30
#